data_AF-A0A834LBP1-F1
#
_entry.id   AF-A0A834LBP1-F1
#
_cell.length_a   1.000
_cell.length_b   1.000
_cell.length_c   1.000
_cell.angle_alpha   90.00
_cell.angle_beta   90.00
_cell.angle_gamma   90.00
#
_symmetry.space_group_name_H-M   'P 1'
#
loop_
_entity.id
_entity.type
_entity.pdbx_description
1 polymer ?
#
loop_
_entity_poly.entity_id
_entity_poly.type
_entity_poly.pdbx_seq_one_letter_code
_entity_poly.pdbx_strand_id
1 'polypeptide(L)'
;MKEKKRKQSFPERFKETHICHRLGEEVWINDKAKEHHDEIVEKIAKQSQSNVTNPRSEVQISIDVPGKRSGYLKGYGIRTSTYATQSQAVPNSEVAALKQVMADQGKPIANYGKKFKNMMLFMATKFGIDPATFPELISSSENGEDTLIAHQDGTSTFNEG
;
A
#
# COMPACT_ATOMS: atom_id res chain seq x y z
N MET A 1 -34.59 -3.46 -20.48
CA MET A 1 -33.54 -3.17 -19.47
C MET A 1 -32.36 -4.09 -19.78
N LYS A 2 -31.29 -3.59 -20.40
CA LYS A 2 -30.12 -4.43 -20.73
C LYS A 2 -29.30 -4.60 -19.46
N GLU A 3 -29.35 -5.78 -18.86
CA GLU A 3 -28.57 -6.11 -17.69
C GLU A 3 -27.09 -5.89 -17.99
N LYS A 4 -26.48 -4.95 -17.29
CA LYS A 4 -25.05 -4.64 -17.39
C LYS A 4 -24.33 -5.86 -16.82
N LYS A 5 -24.01 -6.85 -17.66
CA LYS A 5 -23.27 -8.05 -17.23
C LYS A 5 -22.05 -7.57 -16.44
N ARG A 6 -22.00 -7.93 -15.15
CA ARG A 6 -20.84 -7.62 -14.31
C ARG A 6 -19.60 -8.13 -15.03
N LYS A 7 -18.53 -7.34 -15.06
CA LYS A 7 -17.25 -7.82 -15.58
C LYS A 7 -16.78 -8.91 -14.61
N GLN A 8 -17.12 -10.16 -14.88
CA GLN A 8 -16.59 -11.30 -14.13
C GLN A 8 -15.07 -11.25 -14.14
N SER A 9 -14.46 -11.57 -13.01
CA SER A 9 -13.01 -11.70 -12.88
C SER A 9 -12.51 -12.85 -13.77
N PHE A 10 -11.24 -12.80 -14.12
CA PHE A 10 -10.60 -13.79 -14.98
C PHE A 10 -10.67 -15.22 -14.43
N PRO A 11 -10.43 -15.50 -13.12
CA PRO A 11 -10.57 -16.85 -12.57
C PRO A 11 -11.97 -17.43 -12.80
N GLU A 12 -13.00 -16.61 -12.55
CA GLU A 12 -14.39 -17.02 -12.70
C GLU A 12 -14.73 -17.34 -14.16
N ARG A 13 -14.27 -16.48 -15.09
CA ARG A 13 -14.46 -16.70 -16.53
C ARG A 13 -13.74 -17.95 -17.01
N PHE A 14 -12.53 -18.18 -16.50
CA PHE A 14 -11.76 -19.37 -16.82
C PHE A 14 -12.51 -20.62 -16.33
N LYS A 15 -13.00 -20.61 -15.09
CA LYS A 15 -13.85 -21.68 -14.54
C LYS A 15 -15.07 -21.96 -15.42
N GLU A 16 -15.83 -20.94 -15.81
CA GLU A 16 -17.05 -21.08 -16.63
C GLU A 16 -16.83 -21.77 -17.98
N THR A 17 -15.67 -21.59 -18.62
CA THR A 17 -15.37 -22.24 -19.91
C THR A 17 -14.75 -23.62 -19.77
N HIS A 18 -14.27 -23.96 -18.58
CA HIS A 18 -13.57 -25.21 -18.31
C HIS A 18 -14.37 -26.15 -17.43
N ILE A 19 -15.62 -25.79 -17.13
CA ILE A 19 -16.59 -26.64 -16.47
C ILE A 19 -17.67 -27.02 -17.48
N CYS A 20 -17.99 -28.31 -17.48
CA CYS A 20 -19.14 -28.86 -18.15
C CYS A 20 -20.18 -29.28 -17.11
N HIS A 21 -21.45 -29.01 -17.37
CA HIS A 21 -22.53 -29.51 -16.55
C HIS A 21 -22.88 -30.91 -17.02
N ARG A 22 -22.41 -31.94 -16.31
CA ARG A 22 -22.75 -33.33 -16.59
C ARG A 22 -23.72 -33.79 -15.50
N LEU A 23 -24.94 -34.16 -15.90
CA LEU A 23 -25.99 -34.63 -14.99
C LEU A 23 -26.32 -33.64 -13.84
N GLY A 24 -26.17 -32.34 -14.08
CA GLY A 24 -26.42 -31.30 -13.08
C GLY A 24 -25.22 -30.98 -12.17
N GLU A 25 -24.11 -31.70 -12.28
CA GLU A 25 -22.88 -31.42 -11.55
C GLU A 25 -21.89 -30.61 -12.39
N GLU A 26 -21.22 -29.65 -11.75
CA GLU A 26 -20.09 -28.90 -12.32
C GLU A 26 -18.85 -29.80 -12.36
N VAL A 27 -18.46 -30.26 -13.55
CA VAL A 27 -17.29 -31.11 -13.74
C VAL A 27 -16.26 -30.40 -14.61
N TRP A 28 -15.00 -30.38 -14.16
CA TRP A 28 -13.90 -29.86 -14.97
C TRP A 28 -13.72 -30.68 -16.25
N ILE A 29 -13.51 -30.00 -17.38
CA ILE A 29 -13.30 -30.64 -18.69
C ILE A 29 -12.06 -31.55 -18.67
N ASN A 30 -11.02 -31.19 -17.91
CA ASN A 30 -9.85 -32.01 -17.66
C ASN A 30 -9.11 -31.54 -16.39
N ASP A 31 -8.24 -32.40 -15.85
CA ASP A 31 -7.47 -32.11 -14.64
C ASP A 31 -6.52 -30.91 -14.81
N LYS A 32 -5.93 -30.75 -15.99
CA LYS A 32 -5.06 -29.60 -16.30
C LYS A 32 -5.78 -28.27 -16.20
N ALA A 33 -7.06 -28.22 -16.57
CA ALA A 33 -7.87 -27.02 -16.48
C ALA A 33 -8.15 -26.67 -15.02
N LYS A 34 -8.42 -27.68 -14.19
CA LYS A 34 -8.53 -27.49 -12.75
C LYS A 34 -7.22 -26.96 -12.16
N GLU A 35 -6.08 -27.59 -12.48
CA GLU A 35 -4.76 -27.15 -12.04
C GLU A 35 -4.46 -25.70 -12.45
N HIS A 36 -4.72 -25.34 -13.71
CA HIS A 36 -4.52 -23.98 -14.19
C HIS A 36 -5.41 -22.98 -13.44
N HIS A 37 -6.67 -23.31 -13.20
CA HIS A 37 -7.56 -22.46 -12.43
C HIS A 37 -7.01 -22.23 -11.01
N ASP A 38 -6.62 -23.30 -10.32
CA ASP A 38 -6.12 -23.24 -8.96
C ASP A 38 -4.82 -22.41 -8.89
N GLU A 39 -3.92 -22.57 -9.87
CA GLU A 39 -2.70 -21.77 -9.99
C GLU A 39 -3.01 -20.27 -10.28
N ILE A 40 -4.00 -19.97 -11.12
CA ILE A 40 -4.44 -18.60 -11.38
C ILE A 40 -4.94 -17.95 -10.08
N VAL A 41 -5.81 -18.65 -9.33
CA VAL A 41 -6.37 -18.16 -8.06
C VAL A 41 -5.24 -17.91 -7.04
N GLU A 42 -4.32 -18.86 -6.90
CA GLU A 42 -3.20 -18.73 -5.98
C GLU A 42 -2.28 -17.56 -6.35
N LYS A 43 -1.93 -17.41 -7.64
CA LYS A 43 -1.12 -16.29 -8.11
C LYS A 43 -1.81 -14.95 -7.86
N ILE A 44 -3.12 -14.84 -8.09
CA ILE A 44 -3.87 -13.60 -7.80
C ILE A 44 -3.87 -13.30 -6.29
N ALA A 45 -4.11 -14.32 -5.46
CA ALA A 45 -4.09 -14.16 -4.00
C ALA A 45 -2.71 -13.69 -3.50
N LYS A 46 -1.62 -14.28 -4.01
CA LYS A 46 -0.24 -13.86 -3.73
C LYS A 46 0.02 -12.42 -4.14
N GLN A 47 -0.46 -12.03 -5.33
CA GLN A 47 -0.30 -10.67 -5.87
C GLN A 47 -1.13 -9.62 -5.11
N SER A 48 -2.16 -10.05 -4.37
CA SER A 48 -2.99 -9.17 -3.54
C SER A 48 -2.36 -8.88 -2.17
N GLN A 49 -1.22 -9.48 -1.85
CA GLN A 49 -0.52 -9.25 -0.58
C GLN A 49 0.23 -7.91 -0.60
N SER A 50 0.24 -7.20 0.54
CA SER A 50 0.88 -5.88 0.70
C SER A 50 2.40 -5.88 0.51
N ASN A 51 3.04 -7.05 0.56
CA ASN A 51 4.51 -7.20 0.49
C ASN A 51 5.04 -7.36 -0.95
N VAL A 52 4.17 -7.29 -1.97
CA VAL A 52 4.58 -7.48 -3.36
C VAL A 52 5.10 -6.16 -3.95
N THR A 53 6.41 -6.11 -4.23
CA THR A 53 7.09 -4.91 -4.76
C THR A 53 6.68 -4.56 -6.20
N ASN A 54 6.26 -5.55 -7.00
CA ASN A 54 5.83 -5.37 -8.39
C ASN A 54 4.62 -6.26 -8.69
N PRO A 55 3.39 -5.79 -8.41
CA PRO A 55 2.20 -6.59 -8.63
C PRO A 55 1.97 -6.85 -10.12
N ARG A 56 1.75 -8.12 -10.47
CA ARG A 56 1.34 -8.53 -11.82
C ARG A 56 -0.16 -8.31 -11.99
N SER A 57 -0.56 -7.85 -13.17
CA SER A 57 -1.98 -7.72 -13.47
C SER A 57 -2.63 -9.09 -13.68
N GLU A 58 -3.95 -9.17 -13.46
CA GLU A 58 -4.75 -10.37 -13.72
C GLU A 58 -4.59 -10.88 -15.16
N VAL A 59 -4.37 -9.98 -16.12
CA VAL A 59 -4.13 -10.33 -17.52
C VAL A 59 -2.72 -10.90 -17.74
N GLN A 60 -1.72 -10.47 -16.99
CA GLN A 60 -0.39 -11.08 -17.07
C GLN A 60 -0.41 -12.48 -16.50
N ILE A 61 -1.11 -12.69 -15.38
CA ILE A 61 -1.28 -14.00 -14.74
C ILE A 61 -2.05 -14.94 -15.68
N SER A 62 -3.09 -14.44 -16.35
CA SER A 62 -3.86 -15.21 -17.33
C SER A 62 -3.08 -15.67 -18.54
N ILE A 63 -2.01 -14.96 -18.92
CA ILE A 63 -1.13 -15.37 -20.03
C ILE A 63 -0.05 -16.35 -19.54
N ASP A 64 0.45 -16.16 -18.32
CA ASP A 64 1.55 -16.92 -17.73
C ASP A 64 1.14 -18.37 -17.43
N VAL A 65 -0.03 -18.58 -16.82
CA VAL A 65 -0.47 -19.91 -16.36
C VAL A 65 -0.87 -20.86 -17.52
N PRO A 66 -1.82 -20.51 -18.40
CA PRO A 66 -2.25 -21.37 -19.51
C PRO A 66 -1.28 -21.32 -20.69
N GLY A 67 -0.34 -20.37 -20.67
CA GLY A 67 0.66 -20.15 -21.71
C GLY A 67 0.21 -19.21 -22.83
N LYS A 68 1.20 -18.50 -23.41
CA LYS A 68 1.03 -17.47 -24.45
C LYS A 68 0.27 -17.91 -25.70
N ARG A 69 0.33 -19.19 -26.06
CA ARG A 69 -0.33 -19.74 -27.28
C ARG A 69 -1.66 -20.44 -26.99
N SER A 70 -2.16 -20.30 -25.77
CA SER A 70 -3.43 -20.89 -25.38
C SER A 70 -4.57 -20.37 -26.26
N GLY A 71 -5.30 -21.30 -26.89
CA GLY A 71 -6.47 -20.97 -27.71
C GLY A 71 -7.57 -20.24 -26.92
N TYR A 72 -7.59 -20.44 -25.59
CA TYR A 72 -8.50 -19.76 -24.68
C TYR A 72 -8.27 -18.24 -24.66
N LEU A 73 -7.01 -17.81 -24.61
CA LEU A 73 -6.67 -16.38 -24.62
C LEU A 73 -7.24 -15.68 -25.87
N LYS A 74 -7.17 -16.35 -27.02
CA LYS A 74 -7.74 -15.85 -28.28
C LYS A 74 -9.26 -15.69 -28.21
N GLY A 75 -9.97 -16.66 -27.61
CA GLY A 75 -11.43 -16.62 -27.43
C GLY A 75 -11.91 -15.44 -26.56
N TYR A 76 -11.07 -14.99 -25.63
CA TYR A 76 -11.34 -13.84 -24.75
C TYR A 76 -10.82 -12.50 -25.28
N GLY A 77 -10.31 -12.46 -26.51
CA GLY A 77 -9.75 -11.23 -27.09
C GLY A 77 -8.39 -10.83 -26.49
N ILE A 78 -7.76 -11.69 -25.70
CA ILE A 78 -6.42 -11.48 -25.13
C ILE A 78 -5.41 -11.85 -26.22
N ARG A 79 -4.99 -10.85 -27.01
CA ARG A 79 -3.97 -11.01 -28.05
C ARG A 79 -2.59 -10.78 -27.45
N THR A 80 -1.70 -11.76 -27.57
CA THR A 80 -0.32 -11.67 -27.08
C THR A 80 0.49 -10.52 -27.68
N SER A 81 0.16 -10.10 -28.92
CA SER A 81 0.82 -8.96 -29.57
C SER A 81 0.52 -7.61 -28.91
N THR A 82 -0.58 -7.49 -28.18
CA THR A 82 -0.99 -6.22 -27.54
C THR A 82 -0.20 -5.96 -26.25
N TYR A 83 0.41 -6.99 -25.66
CA TYR A 83 1.06 -6.89 -24.34
C TYR A 83 2.59 -6.86 -24.39
N ALA A 84 3.20 -6.90 -25.58
CA ALA A 84 4.63 -6.61 -25.75
C ALA A 84 4.99 -5.17 -25.35
N THR A 85 4.00 -4.30 -25.08
CA THR A 85 4.20 -2.86 -24.86
C THR A 85 3.41 -2.30 -23.68
N GLN A 86 3.07 -3.11 -22.66
CA GLN A 86 2.62 -2.56 -21.35
C GLN A 86 3.73 -2.55 -20.30
N SER A 87 5.00 -2.47 -20.73
CA SER A 87 6.08 -1.91 -19.91
C SER A 87 6.25 -0.40 -20.14
N GLN A 88 5.26 0.26 -20.73
CA GLN A 88 5.22 1.70 -20.67
C GLN A 88 4.84 2.05 -19.24
N ALA A 89 5.87 2.31 -18.43
CA ALA A 89 5.80 3.13 -17.24
C ALA A 89 5.35 4.54 -17.66
N VAL A 90 4.12 4.67 -18.15
CA VAL A 90 3.41 5.94 -18.10
C VAL A 90 3.11 6.09 -16.62
N PRO A 91 3.67 7.10 -15.92
CA PRO A 91 3.31 7.34 -14.54
C PRO A 91 1.80 7.55 -14.53
N ASN A 92 1.07 6.56 -14.00
CA ASN A 92 -0.35 6.66 -13.82
C ASN A 92 -0.58 7.96 -13.05
N SER A 93 -1.23 8.94 -13.66
CA SER A 93 -1.30 10.32 -13.14
C SER A 93 -1.87 10.35 -11.73
N GLU A 94 -2.74 9.39 -11.42
CA GLU A 94 -3.28 9.14 -10.09
C GLU A 94 -2.20 8.68 -9.09
N VAL A 95 -1.25 7.82 -9.50
CA VAL A 95 -0.13 7.36 -8.66
C VAL A 95 0.88 8.49 -8.42
N ALA A 96 1.11 9.33 -9.43
CA ALA A 96 1.95 10.52 -9.28
C ALA A 96 1.31 11.54 -8.32
N ALA A 97 0.00 11.79 -8.47
CA ALA A 97 -0.77 12.64 -7.57
C ALA A 97 -0.79 12.08 -6.14
N LEU A 98 -0.97 10.77 -5.98
CA LEU A 98 -0.97 10.13 -4.66
C LEU A 98 0.39 10.23 -3.96
N LYS A 99 1.50 10.03 -4.69
CA LYS A 99 2.86 10.23 -4.16
C LYS A 99 3.09 11.67 -3.70
N GLN A 100 2.57 12.64 -4.46
CA GLN A 100 2.66 14.05 -4.09
C GLN A 100 1.85 14.34 -2.81
N VAL A 101 0.62 13.82 -2.70
CA VAL A 101 -0.22 13.95 -1.50
C VAL A 101 0.47 13.32 -0.28
N MET A 102 1.09 12.15 -0.43
CA MET A 102 1.84 11.50 0.66
C MET A 102 3.06 12.33 1.09
N ALA A 103 3.80 12.91 0.13
CA ALA A 103 4.94 13.78 0.43
C ALA A 103 4.50 15.08 1.12
N ASP A 104 3.38 15.65 0.71
CA ASP A 104 2.82 16.87 1.30
C ASP A 104 2.23 16.63 2.69
N GLN A 105 1.72 15.42 2.97
CA GLN A 105 1.28 15.00 4.31
C GLN A 105 2.44 14.59 5.24
N GLY A 106 3.59 14.17 4.72
CA GLY A 106 4.75 13.81 5.54
C GLY A 106 5.35 14.99 6.32
N LYS A 107 5.34 16.19 5.73
CA LYS A 107 5.85 17.43 6.35
C LYS A 107 5.10 17.85 7.62
N PRO A 108 3.75 17.94 7.65
CA PRO A 108 3.02 18.28 8.87
C PRO A 108 3.17 17.20 9.94
N ILE A 109 3.19 15.90 9.59
CA ILE A 109 3.35 14.80 10.55
C ILE A 109 4.69 14.91 11.30
N ALA A 110 5.78 15.18 10.58
CA ALA A 110 7.10 15.39 11.19
C ALA A 110 7.11 16.62 12.13
N ASN A 111 6.42 17.70 11.73
CA ASN A 111 6.32 18.92 12.53
C ASN A 111 5.48 18.71 13.81
N TYR A 112 4.34 18.02 13.70
CA TYR A 112 3.54 17.62 14.86
C TYR A 112 4.32 16.71 15.81
N GLY A 113 5.10 15.77 15.27
CA GLY A 113 6.01 14.94 16.05
C GLY A 113 6.99 15.77 16.87
N LYS A 114 7.69 16.74 16.23
CA LYS A 114 8.62 17.64 16.94
C LYS A 114 7.94 18.48 18.02
N LYS A 115 6.78 19.08 17.72
CA LYS A 115 6.02 19.87 18.69
C LYS A 115 5.55 19.05 19.88
N PHE A 116 5.07 17.84 19.63
CA PHE A 116 4.67 16.91 20.69
C PHE A 116 5.84 16.54 21.59
N LYS A 117 7.02 16.23 21.01
CA LYS A 117 8.24 15.94 21.79
C LYS A 117 8.63 17.11 22.71
N ASN A 118 8.66 18.33 22.17
CA ASN A 118 9.01 19.53 22.94
C ASN A 118 8.01 19.78 24.08
N MET A 119 6.71 19.57 23.83
CA MET A 119 5.67 19.70 24.85
C MET A 119 5.83 18.65 25.96
N MET A 120 6.09 17.38 25.60
CA MET A 120 6.31 16.31 26.57
C MET A 120 7.55 16.56 27.42
N LEU A 121 8.64 17.04 26.81
CA LEU A 121 9.87 17.40 27.53
C LEU A 121 9.61 18.55 28.52
N PHE A 122 8.89 19.59 28.09
CA PHE A 122 8.51 20.70 28.96
C PHE A 122 7.69 20.23 30.17
N MET A 123 6.72 19.36 29.95
CA MET A 123 5.89 18.80 31.03
C MET A 123 6.71 17.94 31.98
N ALA A 124 7.57 17.05 31.47
CA ALA A 124 8.44 16.22 32.30
C ALA A 124 9.32 17.08 33.24
N THR A 125 9.96 18.12 32.70
CA THR A 125 10.76 19.07 33.49
C THR A 125 9.92 19.80 34.53
N LYS A 126 8.69 20.21 34.20
CA LYS A 126 7.79 20.91 35.14
C LYS A 126 7.31 20.03 36.30
N PHE A 127 7.16 18.73 36.07
CA PHE A 127 6.72 17.76 37.08
C PHE A 127 7.88 17.02 37.76
N GLY A 128 9.14 17.39 37.49
CA GLY A 128 10.31 16.76 38.11
C GLY A 128 10.57 15.32 37.66
N ILE A 129 10.05 14.95 36.49
CA ILE A 129 10.25 13.63 35.88
C ILE A 129 11.55 13.66 35.09
N ASP A 130 12.46 12.73 35.35
CA ASP A 130 13.73 12.62 34.62
C ASP A 130 13.46 12.40 33.12
N PRO A 131 13.96 13.28 32.22
CA PRO A 131 13.82 13.09 30.78
C PRO A 131 14.41 11.77 30.25
N ALA A 132 15.32 11.12 31.00
CA ALA A 132 15.80 9.77 30.71
C ALA A 132 14.69 8.69 30.77
N THR A 133 13.56 8.99 31.40
CA THR A 133 12.35 8.15 31.44
C THR A 133 11.72 7.99 30.04
N PHE A 134 11.99 8.93 29.11
CA PHE A 134 11.49 8.90 27.74
C PHE A 134 12.65 8.98 26.73
N PRO A 135 13.40 7.88 26.51
CA PRO A 135 14.61 7.88 25.68
C PRO A 135 14.37 8.35 24.23
N GLU A 136 13.17 8.15 23.69
CA GLU A 136 12.79 8.59 22.33
C GLU A 136 12.65 10.12 22.18
N LEU A 137 12.59 10.87 23.28
CA LEU A 137 12.52 12.34 23.29
C LEU A 137 13.90 13.00 23.24
N ILE A 138 14.96 12.27 23.59
CA ILE A 138 16.32 12.79 23.81
C ILE A 138 17.16 12.74 22.53
N SER A 139 16.78 11.90 21.56
CA SER A 139 17.51 11.74 20.30
C SER A 139 16.94 12.64 19.21
N SER A 140 17.45 13.89 19.13
CA SER A 140 17.72 14.65 17.89
C SER A 140 18.06 16.12 18.23
N SER A 141 19.24 16.36 18.81
CA SER A 141 19.89 17.67 18.66
C SER A 141 20.83 17.58 17.45
N GLU A 142 20.28 17.75 16.25
CA GLU A 142 21.11 18.11 15.09
C GLU A 142 20.89 19.60 14.83
N ASN A 143 22.01 20.32 14.91
CA ASN A 143 22.25 21.73 14.62
C ASN A 143 21.99 22.71 15.76
N GLY A 144 23.11 23.15 16.34
CA GLY A 144 23.17 24.15 17.38
C GLY A 144 22.73 25.52 16.88
N GLU A 145 21.86 26.13 17.66
CA GLU A 145 21.86 27.57 17.86
C GLU A 145 21.65 27.78 19.37
N ASP A 146 22.70 28.27 20.03
CA ASP A 146 22.64 28.76 21.40
C ASP A 146 21.60 29.88 21.45
N THR A 147 20.40 29.57 21.92
CA THR A 147 19.47 30.60 22.38
C THR A 147 19.56 30.66 23.89
N LEU A 148 20.46 31.53 24.36
CA LEU A 148 20.47 32.08 25.71
C LEU A 148 19.04 32.48 26.11
N ILE A 149 18.37 31.64 26.89
CA ILE A 149 17.19 32.08 27.65
C ILE A 149 17.75 32.78 28.88
N ALA A 150 17.81 34.10 28.79
CA ALA A 150 18.10 34.97 29.91
C ALA A 150 17.21 34.60 31.11
N HIS A 151 17.87 34.24 32.21
CA HIS A 151 17.27 34.30 33.54
C HIS A 151 16.78 35.73 33.78
N GLN A 152 15.46 35.95 33.76
CA GLN A 152 14.89 37.06 34.51
C GLN A 152 14.54 36.53 35.90
N ASP A 153 15.50 36.65 36.80
CA ASP A 153 15.29 36.49 38.22
C ASP A 153 14.43 37.66 38.70
N GLY A 154 13.13 37.42 38.82
CA GLY A 154 12.21 38.30 39.52
C GLY A 154 12.34 38.11 41.03
N THR A 155 13.43 38.60 41.63
CA THR A 155 13.47 38.79 43.09
C THR A 155 12.76 40.10 43.43
N SER A 156 11.45 40.02 43.67
CA SER A 156 10.74 41.08 44.40
C SER A 156 10.83 40.75 45.89
N THR A 157 11.77 41.39 46.56
CA THR A 157 11.92 41.34 48.01
C THR A 157 10.76 42.10 48.67
N PHE A 158 10.03 41.35 49.49
CA PHE A 158 9.18 41.82 50.58
C PHE A 158 9.93 42.86 51.43
N ASN A 159 9.32 44.00 51.74
CA ASN A 159 9.74 44.85 52.85
C ASN A 159 8.49 45.38 53.56
N GLU A 160 8.35 44.96 54.81
CA GLU A 160 7.51 45.58 55.84
C GLU A 160 8.16 46.88 56.32
N GLY A 161 7.33 47.86 56.67
CA GLY A 161 7.70 49.16 57.23
C GLY A 161 6.53 50.12 57.19
#